data_AF-A0A7V9LDG0-F1
#
_entry.id   AF-A0A7V9LDG0-F1
#
_cell.length_a   1.000
_cell.length_b   1.000
_cell.length_c   1.000
_cell.angle_alpha   90.00
_cell.angle_beta   90.00
_cell.angle_gamma   90.00
#
_symmetry.space_group_name_H-M   'P 1'
#
loop_
_entity.id
_entity.type
_entity.pdbx_description
1 polymer ?
#
loop_
_entity_poly.entity_id
_entity_poly.type
_entity_poly.pdbx_seq_one_letter_code
_entity_poly.pdbx_strand_id
1 'polypeptide(L)'
;DPLTPVLAEILDFGPGGIAELGTDAGAIAARRWQAAIASALELAQVPYEIVSESSTVEQLSRYRAVIAPTLERVDRALWSTLRTLADAKKTVVVIGPGTPSRDELDQSLADAPPRRVGRLKDGSLDDLPGLAADLGALAEQGDWQIERPEDVRAHVFADEAGKARVVFVLSDAATARTATLLTPPNVRLRDPFSNEAVVPTNGRVTIAVPPRGVRMWIID
;
A
#
# COMPACT_ATOMS: atom_id res chain seq x y z
N ASP A 1 7.58 -2.33 14.98
CA ASP A 1 8.07 -1.44 13.91
C ASP A 1 7.39 -1.75 12.59
N PRO A 2 7.06 -0.72 11.81
CA PRO A 2 6.50 -0.90 10.48
C PRO A 2 7.54 -1.59 9.58
N LEU A 3 7.12 -2.65 8.89
CA LEU A 3 7.97 -3.40 7.98
C LEU A 3 7.78 -2.86 6.57
N THR A 4 8.88 -2.43 5.94
CA THR A 4 8.85 -2.07 4.53
C THR A 4 8.53 -3.30 3.69
N PRO A 5 7.94 -3.16 2.48
CA PRO A 5 7.64 -4.30 1.60
C PRO A 5 8.86 -5.20 1.32
N VAL A 6 10.06 -4.60 1.30
CA VAL A 6 11.34 -5.31 1.14
C VAL A 6 11.69 -6.18 2.37
N LEU A 7 11.37 -5.72 3.57
CA LEU A 7 11.58 -6.50 4.79
C LEU A 7 10.50 -7.57 5.01
N ALA A 8 9.28 -7.34 4.52
CA ALA A 8 8.22 -8.36 4.52
C ALA A 8 8.59 -9.59 3.67
N GLU A 9 9.33 -9.38 2.58
CA GLU A 9 9.83 -10.46 1.71
C GLU A 9 11.01 -11.24 2.35
N ILE A 10 11.74 -10.65 3.30
CA ILE A 10 12.94 -11.23 3.93
C ILE A 10 12.62 -11.97 5.24
N LEU A 11 11.52 -11.64 5.94
CA LEU A 11 11.29 -12.09 7.32
C LEU A 11 10.46 -13.36 7.51
N ASP A 12 10.12 -14.09 6.45
CA ASP A 12 9.74 -15.52 6.46
C ASP A 12 8.93 -15.98 7.71
N PHE A 13 7.78 -15.35 7.95
CA PHE A 13 6.95 -15.64 9.12
C PHE A 13 6.12 -16.92 8.93
N GLY A 14 6.57 -18.04 9.53
CA GLY A 14 5.72 -19.19 9.89
C GLY A 14 6.42 -20.55 9.98
N PRO A 15 6.05 -21.46 10.91
CA PRO A 15 6.70 -22.76 11.12
C PRO A 15 6.35 -23.85 10.08
N GLY A 16 5.60 -23.51 9.04
CA GLY A 16 5.35 -24.37 7.87
C GLY A 16 6.31 -23.98 6.76
N GLY A 17 7.36 -24.79 6.57
CA GLY A 17 8.46 -24.48 5.66
C GLY A 17 8.01 -24.12 4.25
N ILE A 18 8.75 -23.18 3.63
CA ILE A 18 8.61 -22.62 2.26
C ILE A 18 8.12 -23.63 1.19
N ALA A 19 8.47 -24.91 1.31
CA ALA A 19 8.03 -25.97 0.40
C ALA A 19 6.53 -26.30 0.48
N GLU A 20 5.91 -26.31 1.67
CA GLU A 20 4.49 -26.63 1.86
C GLU A 20 3.59 -25.45 1.50
N LEU A 21 4.03 -24.22 1.83
CA LEU A 21 3.36 -22.97 1.45
C LEU A 21 3.54 -22.60 -0.04
N GLY A 22 4.48 -23.24 -0.73
CA GLY A 22 4.70 -23.06 -2.18
C GLY A 22 3.71 -23.83 -3.05
N THR A 23 3.04 -24.85 -2.50
CA THR A 23 2.05 -25.69 -3.21
C THR A 23 0.61 -25.49 -2.72
N ASP A 24 0.42 -24.85 -1.57
CA ASP A 24 -0.91 -24.50 -1.07
C ASP A 24 -1.56 -23.45 -1.98
N ALA A 25 -2.62 -23.85 -2.67
CA ALA A 25 -3.35 -22.99 -3.60
C ALA A 25 -3.94 -21.73 -2.94
N GLY A 26 -4.33 -21.83 -1.66
CA GLY A 26 -4.82 -20.70 -0.87
C GLY A 26 -3.70 -19.72 -0.52
N ALA A 27 -2.53 -20.22 -0.12
CA ALA A 27 -1.36 -19.37 0.14
C ALA A 27 -0.86 -18.66 -1.13
N ILE A 28 -0.85 -19.37 -2.27
CA ILE A 28 -0.52 -18.79 -3.59
C ILE A 28 -1.52 -17.69 -3.94
N ALA A 29 -2.82 -17.96 -3.80
CA ALA A 29 -3.86 -16.98 -4.09
C ALA A 29 -3.75 -15.73 -3.19
N ALA A 30 -3.49 -15.91 -1.89
CA ALA A 30 -3.31 -14.81 -0.96
C ALA A 30 -2.13 -13.91 -1.34
N ARG A 31 -0.97 -14.51 -1.68
CA ARG A 31 0.21 -13.76 -2.15
C ARG A 31 -0.06 -13.01 -3.45
N ARG A 32 -0.76 -13.64 -4.40
CA ARG A 32 -1.16 -12.99 -5.67
C ARG A 32 -2.02 -11.77 -5.41
N TRP A 33 -2.98 -11.86 -4.50
CA TRP A 33 -3.82 -10.72 -4.11
C TRP A 33 -3.04 -9.63 -3.40
N GLN A 34 -2.16 -9.97 -2.46
CA GLN A 34 -1.30 -8.98 -1.78
C GLN A 34 -0.43 -8.23 -2.80
N ALA A 35 0.21 -8.94 -3.73
CA ALA A 35 1.01 -8.33 -4.78
C ALA A 35 0.17 -7.42 -5.69
N ALA A 36 -1.00 -7.88 -6.13
CA ALA A 36 -1.88 -7.07 -6.98
C ALA A 36 -2.40 -5.81 -6.28
N ILE A 37 -2.76 -5.89 -5.00
CA ILE A 37 -3.19 -4.73 -4.20
C ILE A 37 -2.03 -3.73 -4.05
N ALA A 38 -0.83 -4.21 -3.73
CA ALA A 38 0.36 -3.35 -3.63
C ALA A 38 0.65 -2.65 -4.97
N SER A 39 0.66 -3.40 -6.07
CA SER A 39 0.84 -2.82 -7.42
C SER A 39 -0.26 -1.84 -7.79
N ALA A 40 -1.51 -2.09 -7.41
CA ALA A 40 -2.62 -1.19 -7.66
C ALA A 40 -2.53 0.10 -6.85
N LEU A 41 -2.12 0.02 -5.58
CA LEU A 41 -1.88 1.19 -4.73
C LEU A 41 -0.70 2.02 -5.24
N GLU A 42 0.35 1.37 -5.72
CA GLU A 42 1.49 2.04 -6.37
C GLU A 42 1.06 2.75 -7.66
N LEU A 43 0.28 2.07 -8.52
CA LEU A 43 -0.27 2.65 -9.74
C LEU A 43 -1.19 3.84 -9.45
N ALA A 44 -1.98 3.75 -8.37
CA ALA A 44 -2.84 4.82 -7.89
C ALA A 44 -2.11 5.91 -7.10
N GLN A 45 -0.81 5.73 -6.84
CA GLN A 45 0.03 6.62 -6.01
C GLN A 45 -0.55 6.86 -4.62
N VAL A 46 -1.16 5.83 -4.04
CA VAL A 46 -1.72 5.86 -2.69
C VAL A 46 -0.66 5.40 -1.70
N PRO A 47 -0.24 6.22 -0.72
CA PRO A 47 0.63 5.77 0.36
C PRO A 47 -0.05 4.65 1.16
N TYR A 48 0.68 3.57 1.40
CA TYR A 48 0.18 2.41 2.14
C TYR A 48 1.25 1.81 3.05
N GLU A 49 0.79 1.03 4.01
CA GLU A 49 1.63 0.28 4.94
C GLU A 49 1.14 -1.17 5.01
N ILE A 50 2.08 -2.12 5.02
CA ILE A 50 1.77 -3.53 5.28
C ILE A 50 1.89 -3.74 6.79
N VAL A 51 0.77 -4.10 7.41
CA VAL A 51 0.67 -4.30 8.85
C VAL A 51 0.46 -5.78 9.17
N SER A 52 0.84 -6.18 10.39
CA SER A 52 0.62 -7.55 10.86
C SER A 52 -0.86 -7.83 11.08
N GLU A 53 -1.28 -9.08 10.87
CA GLU A 53 -2.62 -9.55 11.27
C GLU A 53 -2.86 -9.45 12.79
N SER A 54 -1.79 -9.36 13.57
CA SER A 54 -1.83 -9.16 15.03
C SER A 54 -1.99 -7.69 15.46
N SER A 55 -2.14 -6.75 14.51
CA SER A 55 -2.32 -5.33 14.83
C SER A 55 -3.66 -5.06 15.54
N THR A 56 -3.64 -4.19 16.54
CA THR A 56 -4.85 -3.89 17.33
C THR A 56 -5.78 -2.93 16.60
N VAL A 57 -7.05 -2.88 17.04
CA VAL A 57 -8.05 -1.93 16.53
C VAL A 57 -7.55 -0.49 16.63
N GLU A 58 -6.88 -0.12 17.72
CA GLU A 58 -6.36 1.24 17.93
C GLU A 58 -5.25 1.58 16.92
N GLN A 59 -4.36 0.63 16.63
CA GLN A 59 -3.31 0.81 15.63
C GLN A 59 -3.92 0.98 14.23
N LEU A 60 -4.86 0.10 13.88
CA LEU A 60 -5.52 0.09 12.58
C LEU A 60 -6.48 1.26 12.37
N SER A 61 -7.05 1.82 13.44
CA SER A 61 -7.97 2.96 13.37
C SER A 61 -7.31 4.27 12.91
N ARG A 62 -5.98 4.31 12.81
CA ARG A 62 -5.21 5.45 12.30
C ARG A 62 -5.27 5.54 10.78
N TYR A 63 -5.58 4.43 10.11
CA TYR A 63 -5.69 4.40 8.65
C TYR A 63 -7.12 4.70 8.23
N ARG A 64 -7.22 5.37 7.08
CA ARG A 64 -8.51 5.65 6.43
C ARG A 64 -9.19 4.37 5.94
N ALA A 65 -8.39 3.45 5.41
CA ALA A 65 -8.86 2.15 4.96
C ALA A 65 -7.91 1.03 5.42
N VAL A 66 -8.48 -0.13 5.71
CA VAL A 66 -7.77 -1.39 5.98
C VAL A 66 -8.24 -2.40 4.95
N ILE A 67 -7.30 -2.91 4.15
CA ILE A 67 -7.58 -3.87 3.08
C ILE A 67 -7.01 -5.22 3.52
N ALA A 68 -7.88 -6.21 3.66
CA ALA A 68 -7.51 -7.58 4.01
C ALA A 68 -7.98 -8.51 2.88
N PRO A 69 -7.08 -8.99 1.99
CA PRO A 69 -7.48 -9.92 0.94
C PRO A 69 -7.87 -11.27 1.55
N THR A 70 -9.17 -11.46 1.75
CA THR A 70 -9.73 -12.68 2.34
C THR A 70 -10.18 -13.67 1.27
N LEU A 71 -9.94 -14.95 1.53
CA LEU A 71 -10.44 -16.07 0.72
C LEU A 71 -11.51 -16.82 1.51
N GLU A 72 -11.50 -18.15 1.47
CA GLU A 72 -12.47 -18.97 2.21
C GLU A 72 -12.15 -19.07 3.72
N ARG A 73 -10.86 -18.96 4.07
CA ARG A 73 -10.35 -19.07 5.43
C ARG A 73 -9.84 -17.72 5.96
N VAL A 74 -10.07 -17.44 7.24
CA VAL A 74 -9.50 -16.27 7.95
C VAL A 74 -9.27 -16.62 9.41
N ASP A 75 -8.24 -16.04 10.04
CA ASP A 75 -8.05 -16.14 11.49
C ASP A 75 -9.21 -15.48 12.26
N ARG A 76 -9.70 -16.13 13.33
CA ARG A 76 -10.82 -15.61 14.14
C ARG A 76 -10.52 -14.26 14.79
N ALA A 77 -9.30 -14.05 15.28
CA ALA A 77 -8.93 -12.79 15.93
C ALA A 77 -8.85 -11.65 14.91
N LEU A 78 -8.31 -11.91 13.72
CA LEU A 78 -8.35 -10.98 12.60
C LEU A 78 -9.80 -10.63 12.23
N TRP A 79 -10.67 -11.64 12.10
CA TRP A 79 -12.08 -11.43 11.76
C TRP A 79 -12.81 -10.55 12.78
N SER A 80 -12.58 -10.80 14.06
CA SER A 80 -13.12 -9.99 15.17
C SER A 80 -12.62 -8.54 15.14
N THR A 81 -11.34 -8.35 14.86
CA THR A 81 -10.71 -7.03 14.71
C THR A 81 -11.31 -6.25 13.54
N LEU A 82 -11.41 -6.87 12.36
CA LEU A 82 -12.00 -6.24 11.17
C LEU A 82 -13.47 -5.87 11.38
N ARG A 83 -14.23 -6.71 12.10
CA ARG A 83 -15.60 -6.40 12.49
C ARG A 83 -15.68 -5.17 13.39
N THR A 84 -14.86 -5.14 14.43
CA THR A 84 -14.82 -4.03 15.38
C THR A 84 -14.48 -2.71 14.69
N LEU A 85 -13.51 -2.73 13.76
CA LEU A 85 -13.15 -1.58 12.93
C LEU A 85 -14.32 -1.11 12.05
N ALA A 86 -14.98 -2.04 11.34
CA ALA A 86 -16.10 -1.72 10.47
C ALA A 86 -17.30 -1.12 11.24
N ASP A 87 -17.56 -1.61 12.46
CA ASP A 87 -18.65 -1.13 13.32
C ASP A 87 -18.35 0.25 13.93
N ALA A 88 -17.08 0.58 14.15
CA ALA A 88 -16.64 1.89 14.68
C ALA A 88 -16.81 3.04 13.67
N LYS A 89 -16.99 2.76 12.37
CA LYS A 89 -17.26 3.72 11.28
C LYS A 89 -16.19 4.81 11.06
N LYS A 90 -14.99 4.66 11.63
CA LYS A 90 -13.87 5.59 11.42
C LYS A 90 -12.95 5.17 10.27
N THR A 91 -12.89 3.87 9.98
CA THR A 91 -12.00 3.26 8.99
C THR A 91 -12.83 2.41 8.04
N VAL A 92 -12.57 2.53 6.75
CA VAL A 92 -13.19 1.69 5.71
C VAL A 92 -12.50 0.33 5.73
N VAL A 93 -13.24 -0.74 5.98
CA VAL A 93 -12.70 -2.10 5.89
C VAL A 93 -13.02 -2.66 4.51
N VAL A 94 -12.01 -3.16 3.80
CA VAL A 94 -12.17 -3.82 2.49
C VAL A 94 -11.71 -5.26 2.64
N ILE A 95 -12.58 -6.20 2.28
CA ILE A 95 -12.26 -7.63 2.30
C ILE A 95 -12.48 -8.25 0.92
N GLY A 96 -12.03 -9.49 0.75
CA GLY A 96 -12.32 -10.28 -0.44
C GLY A 96 -11.08 -10.74 -1.22
N PRO A 97 -11.30 -11.38 -2.38
CA PRO A 97 -12.59 -11.45 -3.05
C PRO A 97 -13.55 -12.50 -2.43
N GLY A 98 -13.02 -13.47 -1.69
CA GLY A 98 -13.83 -14.45 -0.97
C GLY A 98 -14.50 -13.86 0.27
N THR A 99 -15.66 -14.41 0.64
CA THR A 99 -16.20 -14.22 2.00
C THR A 99 -15.76 -15.39 2.84
N PRO A 100 -14.98 -15.16 3.91
CA PRO A 100 -14.59 -16.24 4.80
C PRO A 100 -15.80 -16.99 5.36
N SER A 101 -15.73 -18.31 5.30
CA SER A 101 -16.70 -19.23 5.94
C SER A 101 -16.02 -20.11 6.98
N ARG A 102 -14.69 -20.23 6.93
CA ARG A 102 -13.88 -21.09 7.79
C ARG A 102 -12.82 -20.30 8.56
N ASP A 103 -12.50 -20.79 9.74
CA ASP A 103 -11.43 -20.26 10.57
C ASP A 103 -10.07 -20.94 10.32
N GLU A 104 -9.03 -20.50 11.04
CA GLU A 104 -7.67 -21.07 10.96
C GLU A 104 -7.58 -22.58 11.28
N LEU A 105 -8.61 -23.15 11.92
CA LEU A 105 -8.74 -24.57 12.27
C LEU A 105 -9.74 -25.32 11.37
N ASP A 106 -10.13 -24.73 10.24
CA ASP A 106 -11.14 -25.24 9.29
C ASP A 106 -12.55 -25.44 9.88
N GLN A 107 -12.85 -24.79 11.01
CA GLN A 107 -14.19 -24.79 11.59
C GLN A 107 -15.03 -23.65 11.01
N SER A 108 -16.35 -23.80 11.05
CA SER A 108 -17.27 -22.74 10.60
C SER A 108 -17.08 -21.46 11.41
N LEU A 109 -16.97 -20.32 10.73
CA LEU A 109 -17.09 -19.01 11.36
C LEU A 109 -18.54 -18.84 11.82
N ALA A 110 -18.77 -18.79 13.14
CA ALA A 110 -20.10 -18.55 13.71
C ALA A 110 -20.58 -17.11 13.48
N ASP A 111 -19.66 -16.22 13.15
CA ASP A 111 -19.83 -14.79 13.12
C ASP A 111 -20.11 -14.26 11.72
N ALA A 112 -21.22 -13.52 11.58
CA ALA A 112 -21.60 -12.88 10.32
C ALA A 112 -20.52 -11.91 9.81
N PRO A 113 -20.40 -11.72 8.48
CA PRO A 113 -19.46 -10.76 7.92
C PRO A 113 -19.74 -9.34 8.37
N PRO A 114 -18.69 -8.48 8.46
CA PRO A 114 -18.89 -7.11 8.86
C PRO A 114 -19.84 -6.39 7.90
N ARG A 115 -20.80 -5.65 8.45
CA ARG A 115 -21.95 -5.12 7.70
C ARG A 115 -21.58 -4.04 6.69
N ARG A 116 -20.45 -3.36 6.88
CA ARG A 116 -20.01 -2.20 6.09
C ARG A 116 -18.59 -2.40 5.61
N VAL A 117 -18.46 -3.33 4.67
CA VAL A 117 -17.17 -3.63 4.02
C VAL A 117 -17.21 -3.26 2.55
N GLY A 118 -16.13 -2.66 2.07
CA GLY A 118 -15.78 -2.72 0.65
C GLY A 118 -15.45 -4.16 0.26
N ARG A 119 -15.62 -4.49 -1.02
CA ARG A 119 -15.33 -5.82 -1.55
C ARG A 119 -14.36 -5.74 -2.71
N LEU A 120 -13.28 -6.50 -2.63
CA LEU A 120 -12.46 -6.83 -3.79
C LEU A 120 -13.30 -7.73 -4.71
N LYS A 121 -13.27 -7.46 -6.02
CA LYS A 121 -14.01 -8.24 -7.03
C LYS A 121 -13.07 -9.33 -7.56
N ASP A 122 -13.54 -10.55 -7.79
CA ASP A 122 -12.70 -11.65 -8.29
C ASP A 122 -11.90 -11.26 -9.55
N GLY A 123 -12.53 -10.55 -10.50
CA GLY A 123 -11.89 -10.10 -11.74
C GLY A 123 -10.85 -8.99 -11.59
N SER A 124 -10.65 -8.42 -10.40
CA SER A 124 -9.69 -7.33 -10.20
C SER A 124 -8.23 -7.75 -10.35
N LEU A 125 -7.91 -9.05 -10.29
CA LEU A 125 -6.55 -9.53 -10.60
C LEU A 125 -6.19 -9.35 -12.08
N ASP A 126 -7.17 -9.43 -12.97
CA ASP A 126 -6.98 -9.34 -14.42
C ASP A 126 -7.15 -7.89 -14.92
N ASP A 127 -7.63 -6.98 -14.06
CA ASP A 127 -7.84 -5.55 -14.34
C ASP A 127 -7.16 -4.68 -13.27
N LEU A 128 -5.82 -4.66 -13.29
CA LEU A 128 -5.02 -3.87 -12.37
C LEU A 128 -5.32 -2.36 -12.45
N PRO A 129 -5.53 -1.73 -13.63
CA PRO A 129 -5.92 -0.33 -13.71
C PRO A 129 -7.29 -0.04 -13.06
N GLY A 130 -8.27 -0.92 -13.24
CA GLY A 130 -9.57 -0.81 -12.57
C GLY A 130 -9.44 -0.94 -11.05
N LEU A 131 -8.63 -1.89 -10.57
CA LEU A 131 -8.34 -2.03 -9.13
C LEU A 131 -7.65 -0.77 -8.58
N ALA A 132 -6.69 -0.20 -9.30
CA ALA A 132 -6.01 1.03 -8.91
C ALA A 132 -6.98 2.21 -8.81
N ALA A 133 -7.93 2.34 -9.75
CA ALA A 133 -8.96 3.38 -9.68
C ALA A 133 -9.88 3.18 -8.47
N ASP A 134 -10.35 1.96 -8.21
CA ASP A 134 -11.21 1.62 -7.08
C ASP A 134 -10.50 1.90 -5.74
N LEU A 135 -9.22 1.51 -5.60
CA LEU A 135 -8.42 1.78 -4.39
C LEU A 135 -8.03 3.25 -4.26
N GLY A 136 -7.72 3.93 -5.36
CA GLY A 136 -7.43 5.36 -5.41
C GLY A 136 -8.60 6.21 -4.91
N ALA A 137 -9.84 5.80 -5.20
CA ALA A 137 -11.05 6.47 -4.71
C ALA A 137 -11.24 6.35 -3.19
N LEU A 138 -10.59 5.38 -2.54
CA LEU A 138 -10.60 5.26 -1.08
C LEU A 138 -9.66 6.27 -0.41
N ALA A 139 -8.62 6.73 -1.12
CA ALA A 139 -7.66 7.69 -0.62
C ALA A 139 -8.10 9.13 -0.91
N GLU A 140 -7.71 10.07 -0.04
CA GLU A 140 -7.60 11.47 -0.46
C GLU A 140 -6.32 11.59 -1.29
N GLN A 141 -6.42 12.16 -2.49
CA GLN A 141 -5.23 12.43 -3.28
C GLN A 141 -4.34 13.41 -2.53
N GLY A 142 -3.11 13.01 -2.25
CA GLY A 142 -2.12 13.87 -1.59
C GLY A 142 -1.58 14.95 -2.53
N ASP A 143 -1.00 15.99 -1.94
CA ASP A 143 -0.40 17.12 -2.67
C ASP A 143 0.91 16.76 -3.40
N TRP A 144 1.44 15.54 -3.18
CA TRP A 144 2.67 15.05 -3.76
C TRP A 144 2.38 13.86 -4.68
N GLN A 145 2.62 14.01 -5.97
CA GLN A 145 2.29 13.00 -6.99
C GLN A 145 3.33 13.00 -8.10
N ILE A 146 3.45 11.90 -8.85
CA ILE A 146 4.30 11.82 -10.05
C ILE A 146 3.40 11.81 -11.29
N GLU A 147 3.49 12.86 -12.11
CA GLU A 147 2.93 12.87 -13.46
C GLU A 147 3.84 12.08 -14.40
N ARG A 148 3.88 10.76 -14.24
CA ARG A 148 4.58 9.81 -15.13
C ARG A 148 6.11 10.02 -15.23
N PRO A 149 6.88 9.04 -15.73
CA PRO A 149 6.52 7.75 -16.36
C PRO A 149 6.11 6.63 -15.38
N GLU A 150 5.44 5.58 -15.89
CA GLU A 150 4.93 4.42 -15.12
C GLU A 150 6.05 3.66 -14.38
N ASP A 151 7.29 3.77 -14.87
CA ASP A 151 8.49 3.18 -14.27
C ASP A 151 9.20 4.13 -13.29
N VAL A 152 8.53 5.22 -12.86
CA VAL A 152 8.99 6.12 -11.81
C VAL A 152 7.93 6.25 -10.73
N ARG A 153 8.36 6.09 -9.47
CA ARG A 153 7.52 6.19 -8.27
C ARG A 153 8.05 7.31 -7.37
N ALA A 154 7.15 7.93 -6.61
CA ALA A 154 7.53 8.83 -5.53
C ALA A 154 6.97 8.38 -4.19
N HIS A 155 7.80 8.50 -3.16
CA HIS A 155 7.43 8.21 -1.78
C HIS A 155 7.75 9.42 -0.91
N VAL A 156 6.75 9.93 -0.21
CA VAL A 156 6.90 11.06 0.71
C VAL A 156 6.90 10.56 2.13
N PHE A 157 7.87 11.04 2.90
CA PHE A 157 8.02 10.74 4.31
C PHE A 157 7.77 12.02 5.10
N ALA A 158 6.80 11.93 6.03
CA ALA A 158 6.45 13.00 6.94
C ALA A 158 7.05 12.77 8.33
N ASP A 159 7.18 13.84 9.10
CA ASP A 159 7.47 13.75 10.54
C ASP A 159 6.21 13.36 11.34
N GLU A 160 6.36 13.24 12.66
CA GLU A 160 5.26 12.86 13.57
C GLU A 160 4.06 13.82 13.52
N ALA A 161 4.27 15.06 13.09
CA ALA A 161 3.20 16.05 12.93
C ALA A 161 2.50 15.95 11.55
N GLY A 162 2.91 14.98 10.71
CA GLY A 162 2.39 14.82 9.36
C GLY A 162 2.98 15.82 8.35
N LYS A 163 4.01 16.58 8.71
CA LYS A 163 4.68 17.50 7.79
C LYS A 163 5.65 16.72 6.91
N ALA A 164 5.46 16.78 5.58
CA ALA A 164 6.40 16.19 4.62
C ALA A 164 7.83 16.75 4.81
N ARG A 165 8.82 15.86 4.92
CA ARG A 165 10.23 16.19 5.13
C ARG A 165 11.15 15.71 4.03
N VAL A 166 10.84 14.56 3.44
CA VAL A 166 11.66 13.96 2.39
C VAL A 166 10.75 13.37 1.33
N VAL A 167 11.14 13.52 0.06
CA VAL A 167 10.57 12.77 -1.04
C VAL A 167 11.67 11.97 -1.75
N PHE A 168 11.42 10.69 -1.94
CA PHE A 168 12.23 9.83 -2.80
C PHE A 168 11.55 9.70 -4.15
N VAL A 169 12.32 9.86 -5.22
CA VAL A 169 11.87 9.59 -6.59
C VAL A 169 12.76 8.51 -7.15
N LEU A 170 12.17 7.36 -7.47
CA LEU A 170 12.89 6.16 -7.85
C LEU A 170 12.41 5.64 -9.19
N SER A 171 13.31 5.09 -9.99
CA SER A 171 12.98 4.48 -11.27
C SER A 171 13.43 3.04 -11.34
N ASP A 172 12.58 2.15 -11.82
CA ASP A 172 12.95 0.76 -12.12
C ASP A 172 13.45 0.58 -13.57
N ALA A 173 13.43 1.66 -14.35
CA ALA A 173 13.81 1.67 -15.75
C ALA A 173 15.29 1.32 -15.95
N ALA A 174 15.60 0.50 -16.94
CA ALA A 174 16.98 0.22 -17.35
C ALA A 174 17.64 1.40 -18.10
N THR A 175 16.90 2.49 -18.34
CA THR A 175 17.35 3.71 -19.02
C THR A 175 17.01 4.92 -18.17
N ALA A 176 17.71 6.05 -18.38
CA ALA A 176 17.40 7.29 -17.67
C ALA A 176 15.97 7.74 -17.96
N ARG A 177 15.32 8.32 -16.96
CA ARG A 177 13.96 8.85 -17.03
C ARG A 177 13.91 10.27 -16.53
N THR A 178 12.94 11.00 -17.05
CA THR A 178 12.58 12.32 -16.54
C THR A 178 11.16 12.21 -16.02
N ALA A 179 10.96 12.52 -14.74
CA ALA A 179 9.66 12.49 -14.11
C ALA A 179 9.24 13.90 -13.70
N THR A 180 7.93 14.14 -13.67
CA THR A 180 7.36 15.39 -13.17
C THR A 180 6.75 15.13 -11.80
N LEU A 181 7.36 15.70 -10.76
CA LEU A 181 6.82 15.68 -9.40
C LEU A 181 5.89 16.87 -9.21
N LEU A 182 4.62 16.59 -8.91
CA LEU A 182 3.67 17.54 -8.36
C LEU A 182 3.99 17.78 -6.89
N THR A 183 3.94 19.04 -6.48
CA THR A 183 4.26 19.46 -5.12
C THR A 183 3.23 20.45 -4.59
N PRO A 184 3.07 20.56 -3.25
CA PRO A 184 2.41 21.69 -2.65
C PRO A 184 3.06 23.03 -3.08
N PRO A 185 2.33 24.15 -2.98
CA PRO A 185 2.91 25.46 -3.24
C PRO A 185 4.00 25.81 -2.20
N ASN A 186 4.95 26.66 -2.62
CA ASN A 186 5.99 27.25 -1.75
C ASN A 186 6.94 26.28 -1.06
N VAL A 187 7.10 25.06 -1.57
CA VAL A 187 8.15 24.14 -1.08
C VAL A 187 9.45 24.37 -1.83
N ARG A 188 10.57 24.09 -1.18
CA ARG A 188 11.87 23.99 -1.85
C ARG A 188 12.40 22.57 -1.67
N LEU A 189 12.96 22.02 -2.74
CA LEU A 189 13.56 20.70 -2.73
C LEU A 189 15.08 20.84 -2.80
N ARG A 190 15.79 20.09 -1.98
CA ARG A 190 17.25 20.04 -1.96
C ARG A 190 17.75 18.61 -1.93
N ASP A 191 18.63 18.27 -2.87
CA ASP A 191 19.34 17.00 -2.88
C ASP A 191 20.50 17.08 -1.85
N PRO A 192 20.48 16.27 -0.78
CA PRO A 192 21.49 16.37 0.27
C PRO A 192 22.88 15.89 -0.16
N PHE A 193 22.99 15.14 -1.27
CA PHE A 193 24.24 14.57 -1.73
C PHE A 193 24.93 15.46 -2.75
N SER A 194 24.17 16.06 -3.67
CA SER A 194 24.71 16.94 -4.71
C SER A 194 24.60 18.44 -4.36
N ASN A 195 23.83 18.80 -3.33
CA ASN A 195 23.40 20.18 -3.03
C ASN A 195 22.63 20.85 -4.17
N GLU A 196 22.16 20.08 -5.16
CA GLU A 196 21.20 20.57 -6.15
C GLU A 196 19.94 21.05 -5.43
N ALA A 197 19.44 22.22 -5.80
CA ALA A 197 18.20 22.75 -5.24
C ALA A 197 17.26 23.15 -6.37
N VAL A 198 16.00 22.76 -6.23
CA VAL A 198 14.95 23.04 -7.21
C VAL A 198 13.75 23.67 -6.50
N VAL A 199 13.16 24.66 -7.18
CA VAL A 199 11.95 25.33 -6.73
C VAL A 199 10.84 24.95 -7.72
N PRO A 200 9.72 24.38 -7.27
CA PRO A 200 8.61 24.05 -8.14
C PRO A 200 8.09 25.27 -8.90
N THR A 201 7.86 25.10 -10.19
CA THR A 201 7.19 26.09 -11.03
C THR A 201 5.77 25.60 -11.28
N ASN A 202 4.76 26.38 -10.85
CA ASN A 202 3.35 25.99 -10.92
C ASN A 202 3.06 24.64 -10.22
N GLY A 203 3.69 24.40 -9.07
CA GLY A 203 3.54 23.15 -8.33
C GLY A 203 4.16 21.93 -9.02
N ARG A 204 5.05 22.14 -10.00
CA ARG A 204 5.72 21.05 -10.74
C ARG A 204 7.23 21.19 -10.68
N VAL A 205 7.91 20.06 -10.51
CA VAL A 205 9.37 19.94 -10.61
C VAL A 205 9.70 18.81 -11.57
N THR A 206 10.58 19.09 -12.53
CA THR A 206 11.14 18.07 -13.41
C THR A 206 12.39 17.47 -12.78
N ILE A 207 12.40 16.14 -12.61
CA ILE A 207 13.47 15.41 -11.95
C ILE A 207 14.05 14.39 -12.94
N ALA A 208 15.35 14.53 -13.22
CA ALA A 208 16.11 13.51 -13.93
C ALA A 208 16.48 12.38 -12.96
N VAL A 209 16.06 11.16 -13.29
CA VAL A 209 16.34 9.94 -12.53
C VAL A 209 17.24 9.04 -13.38
N PRO A 210 18.42 8.63 -12.87
CA PRO A 210 19.30 7.73 -13.60
C PRO A 210 18.66 6.33 -13.78
N PRO A 211 19.19 5.50 -14.70
CA PRO A 211 18.76 4.11 -14.84
C PRO A 211 18.81 3.39 -13.49
N ARG A 212 17.71 2.72 -13.10
CA ARG A 212 17.56 2.03 -11.81
C ARG A 212 17.94 2.92 -10.61
N GLY A 213 17.70 4.22 -10.75
CA GLY A 213 18.19 5.25 -9.86
C GLY A 213 17.21 5.65 -8.79
N VAL A 214 17.74 6.23 -7.71
CA VAL A 214 16.97 6.88 -6.65
C VAL A 214 17.49 8.31 -6.48
N ARG A 215 16.57 9.28 -6.46
CA ARG A 215 16.81 10.66 -6.08
C ARG A 215 16.14 10.92 -4.74
N MET A 216 16.88 11.53 -3.82
CA MET A 216 16.38 11.96 -2.52
C MET A 216 16.31 13.48 -2.49
N TRP A 217 15.18 14.03 -2.07
CA TRP A 217 15.00 15.46 -1.89
C TRP A 217 14.51 15.76 -0.47
N ILE A 218 15.25 16.60 0.23
CA ILE A 218 14.81 17.21 1.48
C ILE A 218 13.85 18.35 1.13
N ILE A 219 12.75 18.44 1.86
CA ILE A 219 11.73 19.48 1.74
C ILE A 219 12.01 20.54 2.80
N ASP A 220 12.38 21.74 2.32
CA ASP A 220 12.62 22.93 3.15
C ASP A 220 11.32 23.76 3.30
#